data_AF-A0A134A848-F1
#
_entry.id   AF-A0A134A848-F1
#
_cell.length_a   1.000
_cell.length_b   1.000
_cell.length_c   1.000
_cell.angle_alpha   90.00
_cell.angle_beta   90.00
_cell.angle_gamma   90.00
#
_symmetry.space_group_name_H-M   'P 1'
#
loop_
_entity.id
_entity.type
_entity.pdbx_description
1 polymer ?
#
loop_
_entity_poly.entity_id
_entity_poly.type
_entity_poly.pdbx_seq_one_letter_code
_entity_poly.pdbx_strand_id
1 'polypeptide(L)' 'MIRRLRRKGWDDEPGRGSHIIFRRSGWMITVPTAKREIPVGTYRNIAKAAGWI' A
#
# COMPACT_ATOMS: atom_id res chain seq x y z
N MET A 1 3.21 -7.21 0.23
CA MET A 1 2.79 -5.93 -0.40
C MET A 1 3.82 -4.83 -0.22
N ILE A 2 4.08 -4.38 1.01
CA ILE A 2 4.94 -3.23 1.36
C ILE A 2 6.32 -3.28 0.68
N ARG A 3 7.07 -4.38 0.85
CA ARG A 3 8.38 -4.55 0.19
C ARG A 3 8.32 -4.42 -1.34
N ARG A 4 7.22 -4.85 -1.96
CA ARG A 4 7.04 -4.77 -3.42
C ARG A 4 6.73 -3.33 -3.87
N LEU A 5 5.94 -2.57 -3.10
CA LEU A 5 5.70 -1.14 -3.33
C LEU A 5 7.01 -0.34 -3.22
N ARG A 6 7.78 -0.55 -2.14
CA ARG A 6 9.11 0.09 -1.97
C ARG A 6 10.05 -0.20 -3.14
N ARG A 7 10.18 -1.47 -3.55
CA ARG A 7 11.00 -1.85 -4.72
C ARG A 7 10.53 -1.24 -6.04
N LYS A 8 9.24 -0.93 -6.16
CA LYS A 8 8.67 -0.27 -7.34
C LYS A 8 8.90 1.25 -7.32
N GLY A 9 9.52 1.82 -6.29
CA GLY A 9 9.74 3.26 -6.15
C GLY A 9 8.48 4.00 -5.69
N TRP A 10 7.71 3.40 -4.79
CA TRP A 10 6.67 4.13 -4.06
C TRP A 10 7.28 4.70 -2.78
N ASP A 11 7.08 6.00 -2.55
CA ASP A 11 7.45 6.67 -1.31
C ASP A 11 6.49 6.26 -0.21
N ASP A 12 7.03 5.87 0.95
CA ASP A 12 6.21 5.50 2.10
C ASP A 12 6.28 6.55 3.21
N GLU A 13 5.11 6.95 3.67
CA GLU A 13 4.93 7.86 4.78
C GLU A 13 4.20 7.13 5.93
N PRO A 14 4.71 7.24 7.16
CA PRO A 14 4.01 6.72 8.33
C PRO A 14 2.67 7.46 8.50
N GLY A 15 1.57 6.71 8.48
CA GLY A 15 0.26 7.26 8.78
C GLY A 15 0.09 7.53 10.27
N ARG A 16 -0.86 8.40 10.64
CA ARG A 16 -1.30 8.55 12.04
C ARG A 16 -2.07 7.29 12.44
N GLY A 17 -1.35 6.26 12.90
CA GLY A 17 -1.90 5.00 13.41
C GLY A 17 -1.28 3.75 12.78
N SER A 18 -2.05 2.66 12.70
CA SER A 18 -1.59 1.37 12.18
C SER A 18 -1.81 1.25 10.66
N HIS A 19 -1.37 2.25 9.90
CA HIS A 19 -1.35 2.23 8.44
C HIS A 19 -0.14 2.99 7.89
N ILE A 20 0.31 2.59 6.71
CA ILE A 20 1.35 3.27 5.94
C ILE A 20 0.71 3.81 4.68
N ILE A 21 1.04 5.04 4.32
CA ILE A 21 0.57 5.69 3.10
C ILE A 21 1.71 5.59 2.08
N PHE A 22 1.41 5.04 0.92
CA PHE A 22 2.33 5.01 -0.22
C PHE A 22 1.90 6.08 -1.22
N ARG A 23 2.85 6.91 -1.66
CA ARG A 23 2.62 7.94 -2.68
C ARG A 23 3.49 7.71 -3.90
N ARG A 24 2.91 7.96 -5.07
CA ARG A 24 3.65 7.96 -6.33
C ARG A 24 2.91 8.73 -7.41
N SER A 25 3.55 9.76 -7.96
CA SER A 25 3.06 10.48 -9.16
C SER A 25 1.59 10.92 -9.06
N GLY A 26 1.17 11.42 -7.90
CA GLY A 26 -0.21 11.85 -7.62
C GLY A 26 -1.15 10.76 -7.11
N TRP A 27 -0.75 9.49 -7.12
CA TRP A 27 -1.51 8.38 -6.56
C TRP A 27 -1.16 8.17 -5.09
N MET A 28 -2.19 7.91 -4.28
CA MET A 28 -2.05 7.61 -2.86
C MET A 28 -2.68 6.24 -2.56
N ILE A 29 -1.95 5.38 -1.86
CA ILE A 29 -2.39 4.05 -1.49
C ILE A 29 -2.18 3.86 0.01
N THR A 30 -3.26 3.61 0.74
CA THR A 30 -3.19 3.33 2.18
C THR A 30 -3.11 1.82 2.40
N VAL A 31 -2.06 1.37 3.08
CA VAL A 31 -1.85 -0.03 3.44
C VAL A 31 -1.99 -0.19 4.95
N PRO A 32 -2.99 -0.94 5.43
CA PRO A 32 -3.12 -1.20 6.85
C PRO A 32 -1.97 -2.09 7.34
N THR A 33 -1.37 -1.71 8.47
CA THR A 33 -0.33 -2.49 9.17
C THR A 33 -0.85 -3.12 10.46
N ALA A 34 -2.11 -2.83 10.84
CA ALA A 34 -2.77 -3.38 12.02
C ALA A 34 -2.89 -4.91 12.02
N LYS A 35 -2.93 -5.53 10.83
CA LYS A 35 -3.07 -6.98 10.69
C LYS A 35 -1.88 -7.56 9.94
N ARG A 36 -1.36 -8.70 10.43
CA ARG A 36 -0.28 -9.45 9.80
C ARG A 36 -0.67 -9.95 8.40
N GLU A 37 -1.96 -10.26 8.22
CA GLU A 37 -2.53 -10.69 6.95
C GLU A 37 -3.57 -9.67 6.47
N ILE A 38 -3.44 -9.29 5.20
CA ILE A 38 -4.35 -8.36 4.55
C ILE A 38 -5.42 -9.19 3.83
N PRO A 39 -6.73 -8.92 4.06
CA PRO A 39 -7.80 -9.61 3.36
C PRO A 39 -7.62 -9.56 1.83
N VAL A 40 -7.98 -10.64 1.14
CA VAL A 40 -7.79 -10.76 -0.32
C VAL A 40 -8.44 -9.59 -1.08
N GLY A 41 -9.62 -9.12 -0.66
CA GLY A 41 -10.27 -7.96 -1.25
C GLY A 41 -9.45 -6.68 -1.10
N THR A 42 -8.90 -6.43 0.09
CA THR A 42 -8.02 -5.29 0.36
C THR A 42 -6.74 -5.39 -0.46
N TYR A 43 -6.11 -6.57 -0.51
CA TYR A 43 -4.94 -6.80 -1.37
C TYR A 43 -5.25 -6.49 -2.84
N ARG A 44 -6.40 -6.96 -3.35
CA ARG A 44 -6.82 -6.75 -4.74
C ARG A 44 -7.07 -5.29 -5.05
N ASN A 45 -7.68 -4.53 -4.14
CA ASN A 45 -7.88 -3.09 -4.30
C ASN A 45 -6.54 -2.35 -4.35
N ILE A 46 -5.62 -2.67 -3.44
CA ILE A 46 -4.28 -2.07 -3.43
C ILE A 46 -3.51 -2.46 -4.71
N ALA A 47 -3.64 -3.70 -5.17
CA ALA A 47 -2.97 -4.18 -6.39
C ALA A 47 -3.50 -3.49 -7.66
N LYS A 48 -4.82 -3.26 -7.77
CA LYS A 48 -5.41 -2.45 -8.85
C LYS A 48 -4.92 -1.01 -8.80
N ALA A 49 -4.96 -0.37 -7.62
CA ALA A 49 -4.47 1.01 -7.46
C ALA A 49 -2.97 1.14 -7.77
N ALA A 50 -2.20 0.09 -7.47
CA ALA A 50 -0.77 0.03 -7.79
C ALA A 50 -0.46 -0.39 -9.23
N GLY A 51 -1.48 -0.68 -10.06
CA GLY A 51 -1.34 -1.10 -11.46
C GLY A 51 -0.66 -2.46 -11.63
N TRP A 52 -0.88 -3.40 -10.71
CA TRP A 52 -0.31 -4.76 -10.80
C TRP A 52 -1.22 -5.76 -11.51
N ILE A 53 -2.49 -5.41 -11.62
CA ILE A 53 -3.62 -6.10 -12.25
C ILE A 53 -4.52 -5.03 -12.86
#